data_AF-A0A528WV10-F1
#
_entry.id   AF-A0A528WV10-F1
#
_cell.length_a   1.000
_cell.length_b   1.000
_cell.length_c   1.000
_cell.angle_alpha   90.00
_cell.angle_beta   90.00
_cell.angle_gamma   90.00
#
_symmetry.space_group_name_H-M   'P 1'
#
loop_
_entity.id
_entity.type
_entity.pdbx_description
1 polymer ?
#
loop_
_entity_poly.entity_id
_entity_poly.type
_entity_poly.pdbx_seq_one_letter_code
_entity_poly.pdbx_strand_id
1 'polypeptide(L)' 'MASQGKIRSGMGGWTFEPWDTSFYPDKLSKAKQLHYASRQVPSIEVNGTY' A
#
# COMPACT_ATOMS: atom_id res chain seq x y z
N MET A 1 -27.48 -21.30 -3.66
CA MET A 1 -26.70 -20.39 -2.80
C MET A 1 -26.01 -19.38 -3.71
N ALA A 2 -26.20 -18.08 -3.50
CA ALA A 2 -25.49 -17.06 -4.27
C ALA A 2 -23.98 -17.09 -3.93
N SER A 3 -23.11 -16.89 -4.92
CA SER A 3 -21.67 -16.81 -4.66
C SER A 3 -21.35 -15.54 -3.86
N GLN A 4 -20.58 -15.66 -2.79
CA GLN A 4 -20.07 -14.49 -2.08
C GLN A 4 -19.04 -13.74 -2.93
N GLY A 5 -19.11 -12.41 -2.96
CA GLY A 5 -18.14 -11.56 -3.64
C GLY A 5 -16.79 -11.50 -2.91
N LYS A 6 -15.72 -11.19 -3.63
CA LYS A 6 -14.37 -11.03 -3.06
C LYS A 6 -14.17 -9.60 -2.57
N ILE A 7 -14.01 -9.42 -1.25
CA ILE A 7 -13.66 -8.14 -0.63
C ILE A 7 -12.14 -7.93 -0.73
N ARG A 8 -11.72 -6.71 -1.09
CA ARG A 8 -10.31 -6.28 -1.06
C ARG A 8 -10.17 -5.06 -0.15
N SER A 9 -9.50 -5.24 0.97
CA SER A 9 -9.21 -4.16 1.93
C SER A 9 -7.76 -3.74 1.78
N GLY A 10 -7.51 -2.44 1.67
CA GLY A 10 -6.20 -1.89 1.34
C GLY A 10 -5.94 -0.55 2.00
N MET A 11 -5.05 0.24 1.43
CA MET A 11 -4.65 1.55 1.95
C MET A 11 -4.82 2.69 0.93
N GLY A 12 -4.92 3.91 1.43
CA GLY A 12 -4.90 5.14 0.63
C GLY A 12 -3.49 5.69 0.46
N GLY A 13 -2.92 5.56 -0.74
CA GLY A 13 -1.54 5.95 -1.01
C GLY A 13 -0.48 5.02 -0.38
N TRP A 14 0.79 5.33 -0.64
CA TRP A 14 1.95 4.62 -0.09
C TRP A 14 3.03 5.57 0.42
N THR A 15 2.80 6.88 0.36
CA THR A 15 3.76 7.90 0.76
C THR A 15 3.27 8.56 2.04
N PHE A 16 3.62 7.96 3.17
CA PHE A 16 3.33 8.50 4.49
C PHE A 16 4.60 8.39 5.35
N GLU A 17 5.19 9.52 5.73
CA GLU A 17 6.51 9.55 6.39
C GLU A 17 6.61 8.69 7.66
N PRO A 18 5.59 8.62 8.55
CA PRO A 18 5.65 7.73 9.71
C PRO A 18 5.81 6.24 9.38
N TRP A 19 5.46 5.82 8.16
CA TRP A 19 5.63 4.42 7.74
C TRP A 19 7.07 4.04 7.43
N ASP A 20 7.99 5.01 7.27
CA ASP A 20 9.40 4.75 7.04
C ASP A 20 10.07 3.98 8.18
N THR A 21 9.52 4.09 9.40
CA THR A 21 10.03 3.41 10.60
C THR A 21 9.11 2.30 11.10
N SER A 22 7.82 2.33 10.77
CA SER A 22 6.83 1.38 11.32
C SER A 22 6.38 0.29 10.34
N PHE A 23 6.54 0.49 9.03
CA PHE A 23 5.97 -0.41 8.01
C PHE A 23 6.99 -0.80 6.93
N TYR A 24 7.84 0.12 6.52
CA TYR A 24 8.90 -0.15 5.55
C TYR A 24 10.14 -0.76 6.23
N PRO A 25 10.88 -1.64 5.52
CA PRO A 25 12.18 -2.08 5.97
C PRO A 25 13.17 -0.92 6.07
N ASP A 26 14.08 -1.01 7.03
CA ASP A 26 15.15 -0.03 7.21
C ASP A 26 15.90 0.27 5.91
N LYS A 27 16.13 1.56 5.66
CA LYS A 27 16.86 2.08 4.49
C LYS A 27 16.23 1.74 3.14
N LEU A 28 14.97 1.32 3.09
CA LEU A 28 14.26 1.17 1.82
C LEU A 28 14.13 2.54 1.15
N SER A 29 14.59 2.66 -0.11
CA SER A 29 14.45 3.90 -0.85
C SER A 29 12.97 4.22 -1.14
N LYS A 30 12.61 5.51 -1.09
CA LYS A 30 11.25 5.99 -1.39
C LYS A 30 10.71 5.46 -2.72
N ALA A 31 11.55 5.41 -3.76
CA ALA A 31 11.19 4.87 -5.08
C ALA A 31 10.77 3.39 -5.06
N LYS A 32 11.19 2.62 -4.06
CA LYS A 32 10.84 1.19 -3.89
C LYS A 32 9.65 0.98 -2.94
N GLN A 33 9.11 2.02 -2.31
CA GLN A 33 8.04 1.88 -1.32
C GLN A 33 6.73 1.36 -1.93
N LEU A 34 6.35 1.83 -3.12
CA LEU A 34 5.19 1.27 -3.83
C LEU A 34 5.38 -0.22 -4.11
N HIS A 35 6.60 -0.60 -4.54
CA HIS A 35 6.91 -2.00 -4.77
C HIS A 35 6.70 -2.81 -3.50
N TYR A 36 7.25 -2.38 -2.36
CA TYR A 36 7.05 -3.09 -1.10
C TYR A 36 5.58 -3.14 -0.68
N ALA A 37 4.90 -1.99 -0.63
CA ALA A 37 3.53 -1.86 -0.15
C ALA A 37 2.55 -2.74 -0.93
N SER A 38 2.69 -2.82 -2.26
CA SER A 38 1.77 -3.60 -3.12
C SER A 38 1.86 -5.11 -2.91
N ARG A 39 2.85 -5.61 -2.15
CA ARG A 39 2.95 -7.02 -1.74
C ARG A 39 2.37 -7.27 -0.35
N GLN A 40 2.14 -6.22 0.44
CA GLN A 40 1.58 -6.32 1.79
C GLN A 40 0.06 -6.20 1.81
N VAL A 41 -0.51 -5.47 0.84
CA VAL A 41 -1.96 -5.25 0.75
C VAL A 41 -2.51 -5.63 -0.63
N PRO A 42 -3.76 -6.10 -0.72
CA PRO A 42 -4.39 -6.49 -1.98
C PRO A 42 -4.86 -5.31 -2.84
N SER A 43 -4.92 -4.10 -2.29
CA SER A 43 -5.29 -2.88 -3.02
C SER A 43 -4.61 -1.65 -2.43
N ILE A 44 -4.28 -0.68 -3.29
CA ILE A 44 -3.78 0.64 -2.94
C ILE A 44 -4.55 1.65 -3.79
N GLU A 45 -5.15 2.65 -3.15
CA GLU A 45 -5.74 3.79 -3.83
C GLU A 45 -4.64 4.78 -4.23
N VAL A 46 -4.68 5.24 -5.48
CA VAL A 46 -3.69 6.17 -6.03
C VAL A 46 -4.39 7.51 -6.28
N ASN A 47 -4.06 8.50 -5.47
CA ASN A 47 -4.53 9.87 -5.64
C ASN A 47 -3.34 10.75 -6.01
N GLY A 48 -3.10 10.90 -7.31
CA GLY A 48 -2.14 11.86 -7.82
C GLY A 48 -2.83 13.19 -8.07
N THR A 49 -2.43 14.23 -7.36
CA THR A 49 -2.59 15.62 -7.81
C THR A 49 -1.28 16.07 -8.47
N TYR A 50 -1.29 17.22 -9.15
CA TYR A 50 -0.14 17.79 -9.87
C TYR A 50 1.16 17.80 -9.05
#